data_AF-A0AAE1W7N4-F1
#
_entry.id   AF-A0AAE1W7N4-F1
#
_cell.length_a   1.000
_cell.length_b   1.000
_cell.length_c   1.000
_cell.angle_alpha   90.00
_cell.angle_beta   90.00
_cell.angle_gamma   90.00
#
_symmetry.space_group_name_H-M   'P 1'
#
loop_
_entity.id
_entity.type
_entity.pdbx_description
1 polymer ?
#
loop_
_entity_poly.entity_id
_entity_poly.type
_entity_poly.pdbx_seq_one_letter_code
_entity_poly.pdbx_strand_id
1 'polypeptide(L)'
;MLGLTHSLYIEKVLKRFKMKNSKRGHLPMRHGINFSKKQSPKTDEELKRMLDISYASVMGSIQYVVQCTRLDVAYALSVTSRYQACAGRRTGGQSRPYSTT
;
A
#
# COMPACT_ATOMS: atom_id res chain seq x y z
N MET A 1 -29.02 -1.82 -8.66
CA MET A 1 -27.88 -1.90 -7.73
C MET A 1 -26.60 -2.06 -8.54
N LEU A 2 -25.69 -1.08 -8.50
CA LEU A 2 -24.41 -1.12 -9.21
C LEU A 2 -23.42 -2.01 -8.44
N GLY A 3 -23.49 -3.32 -8.68
CA GLY A 3 -22.59 -4.31 -8.09
C GLY A 3 -21.18 -4.18 -8.65
N LEU A 4 -20.37 -3.28 -8.10
CA LEU A 4 -18.93 -3.28 -8.32
C LEU A 4 -18.32 -4.43 -7.51
N THR A 5 -18.23 -5.62 -8.10
CA THR A 5 -17.31 -6.64 -7.59
C THR A 5 -15.92 -6.01 -7.59
N HIS A 6 -15.16 -6.15 -6.50
CA HIS A 6 -13.84 -5.54 -6.31
C HIS A 6 -12.91 -5.72 -7.52
N SER A 7 -13.02 -6.87 -8.19
CA SER A 7 -12.36 -7.22 -9.46
C SER A 7 -12.65 -6.23 -10.59
N LEU A 8 -13.92 -5.88 -10.81
CA LEU A 8 -14.35 -4.98 -11.89
C LEU A 8 -13.85 -3.55 -11.67
N TYR A 9 -13.81 -3.10 -10.41
CA TYR A 9 -13.25 -1.79 -10.08
C TYR A 9 -11.75 -1.73 -10.39
N ILE A 10 -11.00 -2.77 -10.00
CA ILE A 10 -9.56 -2.87 -10.27
C ILE A 10 -9.30 -2.88 -11.78
N GLU A 11 -10.01 -3.69 -12.56
CA GLU A 11 -9.85 -3.73 -14.01
C GLU A 11 -10.13 -2.38 -14.68
N LYS A 12 -11.15 -1.67 -14.22
CA LYS A 12 -11.49 -0.33 -14.72
C LYS A 12 -10.36 0.67 -14.46
N VAL A 13 -9.76 0.63 -13.26
CA VAL A 13 -8.60 1.47 -12.90
C VAL A 13 -7.37 1.10 -13.74
N LEU A 14 -7.04 -0.19 -13.85
CA LEU A 14 -5.90 -0.66 -14.66
C LEU A 14 -6.05 -0.25 -16.13
N LYS A 15 -7.26 -0.33 -16.69
CA LYS A 15 -7.56 0.13 -18.05
C LYS A 15 -7.36 1.65 -18.18
N ARG A 16 -7.84 2.44 -17.22
CA ARG A 16 -7.71 3.92 -17.24
C ARG A 16 -6.26 4.39 -17.27
N PHE A 17 -5.36 3.69 -16.58
CA PHE A 17 -3.94 4.02 -16.51
C PHE A 17 -3.06 3.22 -17.48
N LYS A 18 -3.64 2.49 -18.45
CA LYS A 18 -2.91 1.66 -19.43
C LYS A 18 -2.03 0.57 -18.79
N MET A 19 -2.40 0.08 -17.61
CA MET A 19 -1.67 -0.92 -16.82
C MET A 19 -2.28 -2.34 -16.91
N LYS A 20 -3.06 -2.64 -17.95
CA LYS A 20 -3.74 -3.93 -18.12
C LYS A 20 -2.82 -5.16 -18.05
N ASN A 21 -1.57 -5.00 -18.47
CA ASN A 21 -0.57 -6.08 -18.50
C ASN A 21 0.39 -6.03 -17.30
N SER A 22 0.12 -5.18 -16.31
CA SER A 22 0.96 -5.09 -15.11
C SER A 22 0.88 -6.39 -14.33
N LYS A 23 2.04 -6.93 -13.95
CA LYS A 23 2.10 -8.16 -13.16
C LYS A 23 1.49 -7.89 -11.79
N ARG A 24 0.62 -8.78 -11.33
CA ARG A 24 0.14 -8.75 -9.95
C ARG A 24 1.38 -8.90 -9.05
N GLY A 25 1.62 -7.91 -8.19
CA GLY A 25 2.76 -7.96 -7.27
C GLY A 25 2.74 -9.25 -6.46
N HIS A 26 3.91 -9.86 -6.27
CA HIS A 26 4.01 -11.01 -5.39
C HIS A 26 3.76 -10.53 -3.97
N LEU A 27 2.60 -10.90 -3.42
CA LEU A 27 2.39 -10.77 -1.98
C LEU A 27 3.36 -11.74 -1.29
N PRO A 28 4.25 -11.26 -0.40
CA PRO A 28 5.23 -12.11 0.27
C PRO A 28 4.55 -13.19 1.14
N MET A 29 3.26 -13.03 1.43
CA MET A 29 2.45 -14.02 2.13
C MET A 29 1.76 -14.97 1.12
N ARG A 30 2.06 -16.27 1.23
CA ARG A 30 1.34 -17.31 0.48
C ARG A 30 -0.13 -17.33 0.91
N HIS A 31 -1.04 -17.32 -0.06
CA HIS A 31 -2.47 -17.46 0.22
C HIS A 31 -2.75 -18.91 0.60
N GLY A 32 -3.61 -19.14 1.60
CA GLY A 32 -3.97 -20.49 2.05
C GLY A 32 -3.13 -21.05 3.22
N ILE A 33 -2.32 -20.22 3.88
CA ILE A 33 -1.73 -20.59 5.17
C ILE A 33 -2.85 -20.61 6.22
N ASN A 34 -3.25 -21.80 6.63
CA ASN A 34 -4.21 -22.00 7.71
C ASN A 34 -3.46 -22.29 9.00
N PHE A 35 -3.61 -21.40 9.98
CA PHE A 35 -3.08 -21.64 11.32
C PHE A 35 -3.93 -22.70 12.03
N SER A 36 -3.29 -23.74 12.56
CA SER A 36 -3.96 -24.77 13.34
C SER A 36 -3.55 -24.67 14.80
N LYS A 37 -4.45 -25.05 15.73
CA LYS A 37 -4.13 -25.21 17.16
C LYS A 37 -2.94 -26.14 17.41
N LYS A 38 -2.57 -26.98 16.43
CA LYS A 38 -1.37 -27.83 16.49
C LYS A 38 -0.05 -27.05 16.48
N GLN A 39 -0.05 -25.80 16.00
CA GLN A 39 1.10 -24.88 15.99
C GLN A 39 1.21 -24.03 17.26
N SER A 40 0.28 -24.21 18.21
CA SER A 40 0.42 -23.63 19.54
C SER A 40 1.63 -24.23 20.26
N PRO A 41 2.31 -23.45 21.11
CA PRO A 41 3.42 -23.96 21.93
C PRO A 41 2.92 -25.10 22.81
N LYS A 42 3.69 -26.18 22.89
CA LYS A 42 3.34 -27.38 23.67
C LYS A 42 4.27 -27.61 24.85
N THR A 43 5.49 -27.07 24.80
CA THR A 43 6.46 -27.23 25.89
C THR A 43 6.65 -25.93 26.66
N ASP A 44 7.08 -26.03 27.91
CA ASP A 44 7.34 -24.87 28.77
C ASP A 44 8.48 -24.01 28.20
N GLU A 45 9.45 -24.59 27.51
CA GLU A 45 10.51 -23.82 26.85
C GLU A 45 9.98 -23.02 25.65
N GLU A 46 9.04 -23.58 24.88
CA GLU A 46 8.34 -22.84 23.81
C GLU A 46 7.48 -21.71 24.36
N LEU A 47 6.78 -21.97 25.46
CA LEU A 47 5.97 -20.97 26.15
C LEU A 47 6.85 -19.84 26.68
N LYS A 48 7.99 -20.16 27.31
CA LYS A 48 8.94 -19.19 27.85
C LYS A 48 9.56 -18.33 26.74
N ARG A 49 9.86 -18.91 25.58
CA ARG A 49 10.30 -18.17 24.39
C ARG A 49 9.20 -17.26 23.82
N MET A 50 7.94 -17.70 23.82
CA MET A 50 6.81 -16.87 23.40
C MET A 50 6.44 -15.77 24.40
N LEU A 51 6.78 -15.93 25.67
CA LEU A 51 6.58 -14.91 26.70
C LEU A 51 7.68 -13.84 26.66
N ASP A 52 8.91 -14.23 26.32
CA ASP A 52 10.06 -13.33 26.19
C ASP A 52 9.80 -12.20 25.17
N ILE A 53 9.21 -12.56 24.03
CA ILE A 53 8.68 -11.60 23.06
C ILE A 53 7.17 -11.66 23.11
N SER A 54 6.55 -10.75 23.89
CA SER A 54 5.09 -10.74 24.00
C SER A 54 4.44 -10.67 22.61
N TYR A 55 3.67 -11.71 22.27
CA TYR A 55 2.98 -11.81 20.99
C TYR A 55 2.16 -10.55 20.67
N ALA A 56 1.57 -9.94 21.70
CA ALA A 56 0.84 -8.68 21.60
C ALA A 56 1.73 -7.51 21.12
N SER A 57 2.99 -7.43 21.58
CA SER A 57 3.94 -6.39 21.13
C SER A 57 4.28 -6.56 19.65
N VAL A 58 4.56 -7.79 19.20
CA VAL A 58 4.87 -8.07 17.78
C VAL A 58 3.68 -7.71 16.89
N MET A 59 2.47 -8.12 17.29
CA MET A 59 1.25 -7.79 16.55
C MET A 59 1.00 -6.27 16.52
N GLY A 60 1.25 -5.57 17.62
CA GLY A 60 1.16 -4.11 17.69
C GLY A 60 2.17 -3.42 16.77
N SER A 61 3.43 -3.88 16.74
CA SER A 61 4.46 -3.36 15.85
C SER A 61 4.13 -3.60 14.37
N ILE A 62 3.66 -4.80 14.01
CA ILE A 62 3.22 -5.09 12.64
C ILE A 62 2.05 -4.18 12.24
N GLN A 63 1.06 -4.03 13.12
CA GLN A 63 -0.09 -3.16 12.87
C GLN A 63 0.34 -1.70 12.69
N TYR A 64 1.29 -1.22 13.50
CA TYR A 64 1.85 0.11 13.37
C TYR A 64 2.53 0.31 12.01
N VAL A 65 3.40 -0.62 11.58
CA VAL A 65 4.06 -0.55 10.26
C VAL A 65 3.06 -0.54 9.10
N VAL A 66 2.01 -1.35 9.16
CA VAL A 66 0.94 -1.36 8.15
C VAL A 66 0.21 -0.01 8.11
N GLN A 67 -0.06 0.58 9.26
CA GLN A 67 -0.76 1.86 9.36
C GLN A 67 0.13 3.01 8.84
N CYS A 68 1.41 3.03 9.21
CA CYS A 68 2.41 3.98 8.72
C CYS A 68 2.57 3.89 7.20
N THR A 69 2.81 2.70 6.65
CA THR A 69 3.00 2.55 5.19
C THR A 69 1.78 3.00 4.37
N ARG A 70 0.56 2.79 4.86
CA ARG A 70 -0.66 3.34 4.22
C ARG A 70 -0.77 4.85 4.38
N LEU A 71 -0.47 5.38 5.56
CA LEU A 71 -0.47 6.82 5.82
C LEU A 71 0.60 7.56 5.00
N ASP A 72 1.80 7.00 4.86
CA ASP A 72 2.90 7.55 4.08
C ASP A 72 2.54 7.64 2.59
N VAL A 73 1.96 6.57 2.03
CA VAL A 73 1.48 6.55 0.64
C VAL A 73 0.31 7.54 0.46
N ALA A 74 -0.63 7.59 1.42
CA ALA A 74 -1.74 8.54 1.38
C ALA A 74 -1.25 9.99 1.49
N TYR A 75 -0.24 10.26 2.31
CA TYR A 75 0.38 11.56 2.47
C TYR A 75 1.10 11.98 1.19
N ALA A 76 1.95 11.12 0.61
CA ALA A 76 2.60 11.37 -0.66
C ALA A 76 1.59 11.61 -1.80
N LEU A 77 0.49 10.84 -1.84
CA LEU A 77 -0.62 11.07 -2.76
C LEU A 77 -1.27 12.44 -2.52
N SER A 78 -1.50 12.83 -1.27
CA SER A 78 -2.12 14.12 -0.94
C SER A 78 -1.26 15.32 -1.36
N VAL A 79 0.07 15.21 -1.22
CA VAL A 79 1.03 16.23 -1.64
C VAL A 79 1.08 16.31 -3.16
N THR A 80 1.23 15.16 -3.83
CA THR A 80 1.28 15.10 -5.31
C THR A 80 -0.05 15.49 -5.97
N SER A 81 -1.19 15.24 -5.30
CA SER A 81 -2.52 15.61 -5.79
C SER A 81 -2.66 17.11 -6.04
N ARG A 82 -2.00 17.96 -5.25
CA ARG A 82 -2.04 19.42 -5.44
C ARG A 82 -1.39 19.88 -6.74
N TYR A 83 -0.52 19.05 -7.32
CA TYR A 83 0.20 19.33 -8.57
C TYR A 83 -0.45 18.68 -9.79
N GLN A 84 -1.57 17.97 -9.64
CA GLN A 84 -2.28 17.33 -10.77
C GLN A 84 -2.72 18.34 -11.84
N ALA A 85 -3.06 19.58 -11.46
CA ALA A 85 -3.41 20.64 -12.40
C ALA A 85 -2.22 21.23 -13.19
N CYS A 86 -0.99 21.03 -12.71
CA CYS A 86 0.23 21.59 -13.31
C CYS A 86 0.97 20.62 -14.26
N ALA A 87 0.55 19.35 -14.33
CA ALA A 87 1.21 18.31 -15.14
C ALA A 87 1.07 18.50 -16.66
N GLY A 88 0.24 19.43 -17.13
CA GLY A 88 0.01 19.69 -18.55
C GLY A 88 0.78 20.87 -19.17
N ARG A 89 1.61 21.61 -18.42
CA ARG A 89 2.22 22.88 -18.92
C ARG A 89 3.74 22.94 -18.87
N ARG A 90 4.43 21.89 -19.36
CA ARG A 90 5.88 22.00 -19.69
C ARG A 90 6.30 21.31 -20.99
N THR A 91 5.38 21.09 -21.92
CA THR A 91 5.71 20.89 -23.34
C THR A 91 5.21 22.11 -24.12
N GLY A 92 6.02 23.15 -24.12
CA GLY A 92 5.73 24.41 -24.79
C GLY A 92 6.76 25.42 -24.36
N GLY A 93 7.84 25.51 -25.12
CA GLY A 93 8.78 26.61 -24.99
C GLY A 93 8.01 27.90 -25.18
N GLN A 94 7.88 28.68 -24.12
CA GLN A 94 7.62 30.10 -24.24
C GLN A 94 8.33 30.79 -23.08
N SER A 95 9.53 31.25 -23.40
CA SER A 95 10.25 32.31 -22.74
C SER A 95 9.28 33.42 -22.35
N ARG A 96 9.12 33.66 -21.04
CA ARG A 96 8.55 34.91 -20.55
C ARG A 96 9.61 35.99 -20.77
N PRO A 97 9.34 37.10 -21.48
CA PRO A 97 10.24 38.23 -21.41
C PRO A 97 10.05 38.89 -20.04
N TYR A 98 11.17 39.07 -19.35
CA TYR A 98 11.26 40.00 -18.24
C TYR A 98 11.10 41.41 -18.84
N SER A 99 10.00 42.10 -18.54
CA SER A 99 9.89 43.53 -18.80
C SER A 99 10.34 44.27 -17.55
N THR A 100 11.54 44.83 -17.63
CA THR A 100 12.00 45.94 -16.79
C THR A 100 11.63 47.23 -17.50
N THR A 101 10.78 48.06 -16.89
CA THR A 101 10.91 49.52 -16.73
C THR A 101 9.84 49.95 -15.74
#